data_AF-W3XAV7-F1
#
_entry.id   AF-W3XAV7-F1
#
_cell.length_a   1.000
_cell.length_b   1.000
_cell.length_c   1.000
_cell.angle_alpha   90.00
_cell.angle_beta   90.00
_cell.angle_gamma   90.00
#
_symmetry.space_group_name_H-M   'P 1'
#
loop_
_entity.id
_entity.type
_entity.pdbx_description
1 polymer ?
#
loop_
_entity_poly.entity_id
_entity_poly.type
_entity_poly.pdbx_seq_one_letter_code
_entity_poly.pdbx_strand_id
1 'polypeptide(L)'
;MPDLTNDKIFPTFYTLPTTTDQVEQQQDEQRPNDDDDGHDWYMVAQVKNNMTITKPTLIVTDRSGMDFAVTFEEDRGWDLKARGLKKGNVMVIPRARRLEKGPGRKDVLVVEKQDCEAVKAGRF
;
A
#
# COMPACT_ATOMS: atom_id res chain seq x y z
N MET A 1 -19.79 -13.13 6.40
CA MET A 1 -18.32 -13.06 6.51
C MET A 1 -17.84 -12.29 5.29
N PRO A 2 -17.02 -11.24 5.40
CA PRO A 2 -16.54 -10.50 4.23
C PRO A 2 -15.72 -11.44 3.32
N ASP A 3 -15.87 -11.27 2.01
CA ASP A 3 -15.12 -12.03 1.03
C ASP A 3 -13.70 -11.44 0.90
N LEU A 4 -12.74 -12.07 1.57
CA LEU A 4 -11.32 -11.68 1.54
C LEU A 4 -10.63 -12.05 0.23
N THR A 5 -11.34 -12.73 -0.68
CA THR A 5 -10.85 -13.05 -2.03
C THR A 5 -11.31 -12.04 -3.08
N ASN A 6 -12.11 -11.04 -2.70
CA ASN A 6 -12.54 -9.99 -3.62
C ASN A 6 -11.38 -9.07 -3.98
N ASP A 7 -10.84 -9.24 -5.18
CA ASP A 7 -9.72 -8.48 -5.74
C ASP A 7 -10.00 -6.99 -5.91
N LYS A 8 -11.28 -6.56 -5.93
CA LYS A 8 -11.64 -5.13 -5.94
C LYS A 8 -11.39 -4.48 -4.58
N ILE A 9 -11.60 -5.21 -3.48
CA ILE A 9 -11.42 -4.73 -2.10
C ILE A 9 -10.00 -5.03 -1.62
N PHE A 10 -9.46 -6.20 -1.96
CA PHE A 10 -8.14 -6.69 -1.55
C PHE A 10 -7.25 -6.97 -2.77
N PRO A 11 -6.85 -5.91 -3.51
CA PRO A 11 -6.02 -6.06 -4.71
C PRO A 11 -4.67 -6.69 -4.41
N THR A 12 -4.08 -7.30 -5.44
CA THR A 12 -2.65 -7.67 -5.46
C THR A 12 -1.79 -6.45 -5.78
N PHE A 13 -0.47 -6.56 -5.61
CA PHE A 13 0.43 -5.46 -5.94
C PHE A 13 0.23 -5.00 -7.40
N TYR A 14 0.20 -5.93 -8.36
CA TYR A 14 0.11 -5.57 -9.78
C TYR A 14 -1.25 -5.02 -10.24
N THR A 15 -2.29 -5.19 -9.42
CA THR A 15 -3.63 -4.66 -9.71
C THR A 15 -3.91 -3.35 -8.96
N LEU A 16 -2.98 -2.87 -8.14
CA LEU A 16 -3.11 -1.55 -7.51
C LEU A 16 -3.00 -0.43 -8.54
N PRO A 17 -3.75 0.67 -8.36
CA PRO A 17 -3.55 1.88 -9.16
C PRO A 17 -2.13 2.42 -8.97
N THR A 18 -1.63 3.10 -9.99
CA THR A 18 -0.34 3.79 -9.92
C THR A 18 -0.50 5.21 -9.37
N THR A 19 0.60 5.84 -8.98
CA THR A 19 0.65 7.26 -8.65
C THR A 19 0.38 8.16 -9.86
N THR A 20 0.68 7.70 -11.08
CA THR A 20 0.46 8.46 -12.31
C THR A 20 -1.04 8.56 -12.64
N ASP A 21 -1.80 7.51 -12.36
CA ASP A 21 -3.26 7.49 -12.54
C ASP A 21 -3.97 8.62 -11.76
N GLN A 22 -3.38 9.11 -10.65
CA GLN A 22 -3.95 10.24 -9.89
C GLN A 22 -3.87 11.57 -10.64
N VAL A 23 -2.84 11.78 -11.47
CA VAL A 23 -2.60 13.06 -12.15
C VAL A 23 -3.57 13.22 -13.32
N GLU A 24 -3.87 12.11 -14.01
CA GLU A 24 -4.82 12.11 -15.12
C GLU A 24 -6.28 12.22 -14.64
N GLN A 25 -6.61 11.65 -13.47
CA GLN A 25 -7.95 11.74 -12.90
C GLN A 25 -8.29 13.10 -12.28
N GLN A 26 -7.30 13.98 -12.07
CA GLN A 26 -7.51 15.34 -11.54
C GLN A 26 -7.75 16.41 -12.63
N GLN A 27 -7.63 16.09 -13.92
CA GLN A 27 -7.78 17.06 -15.02
C GLN A 27 -9.13 17.00 -15.76
N ASP A 28 -9.91 15.92 -15.62
CA ASP A 28 -11.23 15.80 -16.25
C ASP A 28 -12.36 16.04 -15.23
N GLU A 29 -12.56 17.30 -14.84
CA GLU A 29 -13.84 17.74 -14.27
C GLU A 29 -14.94 17.66 -15.34
N GLN A 30 -15.57 16.47 -15.48
CA GLN A 30 -16.94 16.19 -15.96
C GLN A 30 -17.00 14.84 -16.70
N ARG A 31 -16.96 13.73 -15.96
CA ARG A 31 -17.66 12.50 -16.37
C ARG A 31 -18.40 11.91 -15.16
N PRO A 32 -19.66 11.46 -15.32
CA PRO A 32 -20.31 10.68 -14.28
C PRO A 32 -19.61 9.31 -14.27
N ASN A 33 -18.73 9.10 -13.30
CA ASN A 33 -18.06 7.81 -13.12
C ASN A 33 -19.04 6.83 -12.44
N ASP A 34 -19.85 6.15 -13.25
CA ASP A 34 -20.69 5.01 -12.86
C ASP A 34 -19.87 3.72 -12.60
N ASP A 35 -18.66 3.84 -12.02
CA ASP A 35 -17.85 2.70 -11.52
C ASP A 35 -17.06 3.04 -10.24
N ASP A 36 -17.42 4.13 -9.54
CA ASP A 36 -17.04 4.37 -8.14
C ASP A 36 -18.18 3.88 -7.23
N ASP A 37 -18.43 2.57 -7.23
CA ASP A 37 -19.04 1.95 -6.05
C ASP A 37 -18.06 2.22 -4.90
N GLY A 38 -18.30 3.28 -4.12
CA GLY A 38 -17.44 3.87 -3.09
C GLY A 38 -16.90 2.88 -2.04
N HIS A 39 -16.04 1.98 -2.49
CA HIS A 39 -15.45 0.89 -1.75
C HIS A 39 -13.97 1.20 -1.61
N ASP A 40 -13.58 1.58 -0.41
CA ASP A 40 -12.17 1.65 -0.03
C ASP A 40 -11.48 0.30 -0.35
N TRP A 41 -10.38 0.33 -1.11
CA TRP A 41 -9.52 -0.82 -1.30
C TRP A 41 -8.40 -0.84 -0.28
N TYR A 42 -7.94 -2.04 0.06
CA TYR A 42 -6.94 -2.27 1.09
C TYR A 42 -5.89 -3.26 0.58
N MET A 43 -4.65 -2.80 0.50
CA MET A 43 -3.52 -3.70 0.28
C MET A 43 -3.22 -4.46 1.57
N VAL A 44 -3.28 -5.80 1.49
CA VAL A 44 -2.97 -6.70 2.60
C VAL A 44 -1.66 -7.41 2.29
N ALA A 45 -0.66 -7.24 3.15
CA ALA A 45 0.65 -7.83 2.95
C ALA A 45 1.32 -8.24 4.27
N GLN A 46 2.03 -9.35 4.27
CA GLN A 46 2.81 -9.81 5.41
C GLN A 46 4.20 -9.15 5.42
N VAL A 47 4.61 -8.61 6.57
CA VAL A 47 5.95 -8.04 6.74
C VAL A 47 6.99 -9.17 6.79
N LYS A 48 7.90 -9.17 5.81
CA LYS A 48 9.04 -10.09 5.78
C LYS A 48 10.21 -9.52 6.56
N ASN A 49 10.70 -8.34 6.17
CA ASN A 49 11.89 -7.73 6.76
C ASN A 49 11.72 -6.21 6.92
N ASN A 50 12.38 -5.64 7.92
CA ASN A 50 12.56 -4.19 8.04
C ASN A 50 13.88 -3.80 7.37
N MET A 51 13.83 -2.88 6.40
CA MET A 51 14.95 -2.40 5.59
C MET A 51 15.18 -0.89 5.76
N THR A 52 14.74 -0.33 6.87
CA THR A 52 14.89 1.10 7.18
C THR A 52 16.36 1.47 7.31
N ILE A 53 16.81 2.42 6.47
CA ILE A 53 18.14 3.04 6.56
C ILE A 53 17.98 4.54 6.83
N THR A 54 17.33 5.25 5.91
CA THR A 54 17.06 6.69 6.01
C THR A 54 15.56 6.98 6.01
N LYS A 55 14.82 6.35 5.09
CA LYS A 55 13.37 6.32 5.10
C LYS A 55 12.88 5.00 5.72
N PRO A 56 11.79 5.03 6.49
CA PRO A 56 11.14 3.82 6.98
C PRO A 56 10.66 2.96 5.82
N THR A 57 11.16 1.73 5.76
CA THR A 57 10.95 0.84 4.62
C THR A 57 10.84 -0.61 5.07
N LEU A 58 9.80 -1.30 4.59
CA LEU A 58 9.55 -2.71 4.86
C LEU A 58 9.58 -3.49 3.56
N ILE A 59 10.09 -4.72 3.60
CA ILE A 59 9.84 -5.72 2.56
C ILE A 59 8.64 -6.53 3.00
N VAL A 60 7.65 -6.64 2.12
CA VAL A 60 6.38 -7.32 2.39
C VAL A 60 6.01 -8.27 1.27
N THR A 61 5.08 -9.17 1.54
CA THR A 61 4.52 -10.11 0.57
C THR A 61 3.02 -10.00 0.56
N ASP A 62 2.41 -9.77 -0.60
CA ASP A 62 0.94 -9.78 -0.70
C ASP A 62 0.37 -11.21 -0.72
N ARG A 63 -0.95 -11.32 -0.80
CA ARG A 63 -1.66 -12.61 -0.86
C ARG A 63 -1.35 -13.46 -2.11
N SER A 64 -0.79 -12.88 -3.17
CA SER A 64 -0.36 -13.61 -4.37
C SER A 64 1.04 -14.22 -4.21
N GLY A 65 1.76 -13.87 -3.15
CA GLY A 65 3.14 -14.27 -2.92
C GLY A 65 4.17 -13.30 -3.51
N MET A 66 3.74 -12.14 -4.02
CA MET A 66 4.63 -11.15 -4.62
C MET A 66 5.34 -10.33 -3.55
N ASP A 67 6.67 -10.24 -3.66
CA ASP A 67 7.50 -9.44 -2.77
C ASP A 67 7.73 -8.03 -3.31
N PHE A 68 7.49 -7.01 -2.49
CA PHE A 68 7.74 -5.61 -2.83
C PHE A 68 8.13 -4.81 -1.59
N ALA A 69 8.65 -3.59 -1.79
CA ALA A 69 8.96 -2.71 -0.67
C ALA A 69 7.83 -1.70 -0.43
N VAL A 70 7.55 -1.43 0.84
CA VAL A 70 6.65 -0.35 1.28
C VAL A 70 7.51 0.72 1.92
N THR A 71 7.49 1.92 1.35
CA THR A 71 8.20 3.09 1.88
C THR A 71 7.19 4.06 2.46
N PHE A 72 7.44 4.54 3.67
CA PHE A 72 6.56 5.48 4.33
C PHE A 72 7.16 6.88 4.33
N GLU A 73 6.36 7.88 3.98
CA GLU A 73 6.75 9.28 3.97
C GLU A 73 6.41 9.96 5.29
N GLU A 74 7.04 9.50 6.37
CA GLU A 74 6.84 10.04 7.72
C GLU A 74 8.01 10.90 8.21
N ASP A 75 7.74 11.70 9.24
CA ASP A 75 8.77 12.48 9.93
C ASP A 75 9.64 11.59 10.82
N ARG A 76 10.81 12.11 11.23
CA ARG A 76 11.72 11.40 12.16
C ARG A 76 11.00 11.03 13.45
N GLY A 77 11.15 9.78 13.88
CA GLY A 77 10.63 9.26 15.16
C GLY A 77 9.45 8.31 15.03
N TRP A 78 9.03 7.98 13.81
CA TRP A 78 7.99 6.99 13.57
C TRP A 78 8.47 5.56 13.87
N ASP A 79 8.03 5.00 15.00
CA ASP A 79 8.40 3.64 15.41
C ASP A 79 7.49 2.59 14.76
N LEU A 80 7.95 2.03 13.65
CA LEU A 80 7.28 0.92 12.94
C LEU A 80 6.96 -0.25 13.88
N LYS A 81 7.87 -0.60 14.80
CA LYS A 81 7.69 -1.76 15.67
C LYS A 81 6.61 -1.52 16.71
N ALA A 82 6.56 -0.32 17.31
CA ALA A 82 5.50 0.06 18.24
C ALA A 82 4.10 0.03 17.59
N ARG A 83 4.03 0.32 16.29
CA ARG A 83 2.80 0.24 15.47
C ARG A 83 2.48 -1.17 14.97
N GLY A 84 3.23 -2.18 15.38
CA GLY A 84 3.02 -3.57 14.98
C GLY A 84 3.53 -3.91 13.57
N LEU A 85 4.22 -2.99 12.89
CA LEU A 85 4.81 -3.19 11.56
C LEU A 85 6.16 -3.93 11.67
N LYS A 86 6.09 -5.17 12.12
CA LYS A 86 7.25 -6.04 12.39
C LYS A 86 7.13 -7.37 11.66
N LYS A 87 8.27 -8.03 11.43
CA LYS A 87 8.34 -9.33 10.76
C LYS A 87 7.29 -10.32 11.27
N GLY A 88 6.60 -10.97 10.34
CA GLY A 88 5.55 -11.97 10.59
C GLY A 88 4.16 -11.39 10.76
N ASN A 89 4.01 -10.10 11.09
CA ASN A 89 2.70 -9.45 11.14
C ASN A 89 2.17 -9.15 9.74
N VAL A 90 0.85 -9.11 9.62
CA VAL A 90 0.14 -8.64 8.42
C VAL A 90 -0.17 -7.17 8.60
N MET A 91 0.07 -6.41 7.54
CA MET A 91 -0.22 -5.00 7.41
C MET A 91 -1.39 -4.80 6.44
N VAL A 92 -2.23 -3.81 6.75
CA VAL A 92 -3.33 -3.34 5.91
C VAL A 92 -3.07 -1.87 5.58
N ILE A 93 -2.95 -1.56 4.29
CA ILE A 93 -2.73 -0.20 3.78
C ILE A 93 -3.99 0.22 3.00
N PRO A 94 -4.78 1.18 3.50
CA PRO A 94 -5.92 1.71 2.75
C PRO A 94 -5.45 2.51 1.54
N ARG A 95 -6.22 2.44 0.45
CA ARG A 95 -6.03 3.24 -0.77
C ARG A 95 -4.61 3.22 -1.32
N ALA A 96 -3.95 2.07 -1.17
CA ALA A 96 -2.54 1.93 -1.50
C ALA A 96 -2.27 2.13 -2.99
N ARG A 97 -1.10 2.67 -3.33
CA ARG A 97 -0.72 2.98 -4.72
C ARG A 97 0.69 2.54 -5.04
N ARG A 98 0.86 2.05 -6.26
CA ARG A 98 2.19 1.73 -6.80
C ARG A 98 2.90 2.99 -7.24
N LEU A 99 4.16 3.09 -6.85
CA LEU A 99 5.04 4.07 -7.45
C LEU A 99 5.49 3.55 -8.83
N GLU A 100 5.11 4.25 -9.89
CA GLU A 100 5.65 3.96 -11.21
C GLU A 100 7.15 4.26 -11.24
N LYS A 101 7.92 3.33 -11.80
CA LYS A 101 9.37 3.48 -11.91
C LYS A 101 9.84 3.15 -13.30
N GLY A 102 10.93 3.84 -13.68
CA GLY A 102 11.71 3.47 -14.84
C GLY A 102 12.31 2.05 -14.72
N PRO A 103 12.72 1.47 -15.85
CA PRO A 103 13.16 0.08 -15.94
C PRO A 103 14.30 -0.25 -14.98
N GLY A 104 14.25 -1.44 -14.37
CA GLY A 104 15.31 -1.98 -13.51
C GLY A 104 15.27 -1.57 -12.03
N ARG A 105 14.24 -0.83 -11.59
CA ARG A 105 14.05 -0.49 -10.16
C ARG A 105 13.10 -1.48 -9.49
N LYS A 106 13.33 -1.76 -8.19
CA LYS A 106 12.47 -2.63 -7.38
C LYS A 106 11.05 -2.09 -7.29
N ASP A 107 10.07 -3.01 -7.28
CA ASP A 107 8.65 -2.76 -7.02
C ASP A 107 8.46 -2.09 -5.66
N VAL A 108 7.83 -0.91 -5.66
CA VAL A 108 7.62 -0.11 -4.44
C VAL A 108 6.21 0.47 -4.38
N LEU A 109 5.67 0.39 -3.18
CA LEU A 109 4.46 1.06 -2.73
C LEU A 109 4.88 2.22 -1.82
N VAL A 110 4.34 3.41 -2.07
CA VAL A 110 4.59 4.58 -1.22
C VAL A 110 3.35 4.85 -0.39
N VAL A 111 3.53 5.00 0.93
CA VAL A 111 2.50 5.47 1.85
C VAL A 111 2.83 6.92 2.17
N GLU A 112 1.98 7.83 1.71
CA GLU A 112 2.15 9.25 1.97
C GLU A 112 1.97 9.57 3.45
N LYS A 113 2.56 10.69 3.89
CA LYS A 113 2.51 11.14 5.28
C LYS A 113 1.11 11.14 5.89
N GLN A 114 0.14 11.59 5.10
CA GLN A 114 -1.27 11.69 5.50
C GLN A 114 -1.93 10.33 5.71
N ASP A 115 -1.47 9.28 5.03
CA ASP A 115 -2.05 7.94 5.08
C ASP A 115 -1.30 7.02 6.05
N CYS A 116 -0.11 7.39 6.51
CA CYS A 116 0.70 6.57 7.43
C CYS A 116 -0.08 6.19 8.71
N GLU A 117 -0.91 7.09 9.26
CA GLU A 117 -1.71 6.81 10.46
C GLU A 117 -2.85 5.80 10.24
N ALA A 118 -3.34 5.72 9.01
CA ALA A 118 -4.42 4.82 8.62
C ALA A 118 -3.94 3.36 8.49
N VAL A 119 -2.63 3.15 8.27
CA VAL A 119 -2.03 1.81 8.19
C VAL A 119 -2.17 1.07 9.51
N LYS A 120 -2.70 -0.16 9.46
CA LYS A 120 -2.84 -1.06 10.62
C LYS A 120 -2.01 -2.31 10.43
N ALA A 121 -1.53 -2.88 11.53
CA ALA A 121 -0.80 -4.14 11.49
C ALA A 121 -1.04 -4.99 12.74
N GLY A 122 -1.03 -6.30 12.55
CA GLY A 122 -1.33 -7.26 13.61
C GLY A 122 -0.86 -8.67 13.27
N ARG A 123 -0.90 -9.54 14.27
CA ARG A 123 -0.76 -10.98 14.06
C ARG A 123 -2.18 -11.54 13.99
N PHE A 124 -2.50 -12.18 12.87
CA PHE A 124 -3.76 -12.88 12.65
C PHE A 124 -3.52 -14.39 12.70
#